data_AF-A0AA97BQC4-F1
#
_entry.id   AF-A0AA97BQC4-F1
#
_cell.length_a   1.000
_cell.length_b   1.000
_cell.length_c   1.000
_cell.angle_alpha   90.00
_cell.angle_beta   90.00
_cell.angle_gamma   90.00
#
_symmetry.space_group_name_H-M   'P 1'
#
loop_
_entity.id
_entity.type
_entity.pdbx_description
1 polymer ?
#
loop_
_entity_poly.entity_id
_entity_poly.type
_entity_poly.pdbx_seq_one_letter_code
_entity_poly.pdbx_strand_id
1 'polypeptide(L)'
;MKSLANKIIISFTLLFSSLSLSQTIEMSNAPIADFVNWYAQLSGKGVILPAKFDDRITIYNSDIDASNLDSFFLSVMASRGYEVISGNPLIIKPNPSIDLSN
;
A
#
# COMPACT_ATOMS: atom_id res chain seq x y z
N MET A 1 30.40 39.42 -8.08
CA MET A 1 29.62 38.46 -8.92
C MET A 1 29.44 37.07 -8.31
N LYS A 2 30.38 36.53 -7.51
CA LYS A 2 30.25 35.19 -6.88
C LYS A 2 29.08 35.05 -5.87
N SER A 3 28.67 36.14 -5.21
CA SER A 3 27.60 36.14 -4.19
C SER A 3 26.19 35.94 -4.76
N LEU A 4 25.93 36.34 -6.00
CA LEU A 4 24.59 36.24 -6.61
C LEU A 4 24.30 34.81 -7.07
N ALA A 5 25.30 34.12 -7.62
CA ALA A 5 25.21 32.72 -8.04
C ALA A 5 24.90 31.77 -6.88
N ASN A 6 25.49 32.00 -5.70
CA ASN A 6 25.24 31.19 -4.51
C ASN A 6 23.79 31.32 -3.99
N LYS A 7 23.17 32.50 -4.13
CA LYS A 7 21.77 32.72 -3.70
C LYS A 7 20.77 32.01 -4.62
N ILE A 8 21.07 31.88 -5.91
CA ILE A 8 20.21 31.18 -6.89
C ILE A 8 20.21 29.67 -6.62
N ILE A 9 21.37 29.09 -6.27
CA ILE A 9 21.49 27.64 -6.00
C ILE A 9 20.70 27.23 -4.75
N ILE A 10 20.74 28.04 -3.68
CA ILE A 10 20.00 27.78 -2.43
C ILE A 10 18.48 27.89 -2.65
N SER A 11 18.05 28.77 -3.56
CA SER A 11 16.63 28.92 -3.91
C SER A 11 16.09 27.74 -4.72
N PHE A 12 16.94 27.02 -5.46
CA PHE A 12 16.53 25.94 -6.34
C PHE A 12 16.39 24.59 -5.61
N THR A 13 17.11 24.37 -4.52
CA THR A 13 17.03 23.12 -3.73
C THR A 13 15.75 23.01 -2.89
N LEU A 14 15.09 24.12 -2.53
CA LEU A 14 13.84 24.11 -1.78
C LEU A 14 12.62 23.64 -2.60
N LEU A 15 12.73 23.63 -3.94
CA LEU A 15 11.64 23.24 -4.85
C LEU A 15 11.46 21.72 -4.97
N PHE A 16 12.40 20.91 -4.46
CA PHE A 16 12.33 19.45 -4.47
C PHE A 16 11.79 18.86 -3.16
N SER A 17 11.08 19.66 -2.36
CA SER A 17 10.36 19.16 -1.19
C SER A 17 9.22 18.24 -1.67
N SER A 18 9.44 16.93 -1.65
CA SER A 18 8.41 15.94 -1.96
C SER A 18 7.29 16.07 -0.94
N LEU A 19 6.10 16.49 -1.40
CA LEU A 19 4.88 16.48 -0.60
C LEU A 19 4.44 15.01 -0.44
N SER A 20 4.93 14.34 0.62
CA SER A 20 4.40 13.04 1.01
C SER A 20 3.02 13.23 1.62
N LEU A 21 1.98 12.97 0.83
CA LEU A 21 0.62 12.91 1.33
C LEU A 21 0.40 11.52 1.90
N SER A 22 0.38 11.45 3.23
CA SER A 22 -0.04 10.25 3.94
C SER A 22 -1.56 10.13 3.87
N GLN A 23 -2.05 8.94 3.55
CA GLN A 23 -3.46 8.63 3.40
C GLN A 23 -3.96 7.79 4.57
N THR A 24 -5.16 8.12 5.04
CA THR A 24 -5.89 7.30 6.01
C THR A 24 -6.75 6.25 5.31
N ILE A 25 -6.74 5.05 5.85
CA ILE A 25 -7.67 3.97 5.53
C ILE A 25 -8.44 3.58 6.79
N GLU A 26 -9.77 3.54 6.65
CA GLU A 26 -10.68 3.04 7.66
C GLU A 26 -11.71 2.14 6.97
N MET A 27 -11.70 0.87 7.35
CA MET A 27 -12.63 -0.14 6.85
C MET A 27 -13.13 -0.93 8.05
N SER A 28 -14.45 -0.99 8.24
CA SER A 28 -15.07 -1.72 9.33
C SER A 28 -15.97 -2.81 8.77
N ASN A 29 -15.66 -4.06 9.09
CA ASN A 29 -16.38 -5.23 8.59
C ASN A 29 -16.61 -5.15 7.06
N ALA A 30 -15.59 -4.77 6.29
CA ALA A 30 -15.68 -4.61 4.84
C ALA A 30 -15.22 -5.89 4.12
N PRO A 31 -15.71 -6.18 2.89
CA PRO A 31 -15.14 -7.21 2.03
C PRO A 31 -13.63 -7.00 1.85
N ILE A 32 -12.84 -8.07 1.97
CA ILE A 32 -11.39 -8.00 1.73
C ILE A 32 -11.05 -7.55 0.29
N ALA A 33 -11.94 -7.81 -0.66
CA ALA A 33 -11.83 -7.34 -2.03
C ALA A 33 -11.80 -5.80 -2.13
N ASP A 34 -12.50 -5.08 -1.25
CA ASP A 34 -12.51 -3.62 -1.25
C ASP A 34 -11.14 -3.06 -0.82
N PHE A 35 -10.48 -3.72 0.14
CA PHE A 35 -9.10 -3.40 0.53
C PHE A 35 -8.09 -3.67 -0.59
N VAL A 36 -8.24 -4.81 -1.29
CA VAL A 36 -7.38 -5.11 -2.44
C VAL A 36 -7.58 -4.08 -3.56
N ASN A 37 -8.83 -3.68 -3.83
CA ASN A 37 -9.14 -2.65 -4.81
C ASN A 37 -8.55 -1.28 -4.40
N TRP A 38 -8.64 -0.91 -3.12
CA TRP A 38 -7.98 0.29 -2.59
C TRP A 38 -6.47 0.25 -2.84
N TYR A 39 -5.80 -0.87 -2.55
CA TYR A 39 -4.37 -1.03 -2.83
C TYR A 39 -4.06 -0.93 -4.33
N ALA A 40 -4.86 -1.56 -5.20
CA ALA A 40 -4.67 -1.52 -6.65
C ALA A 40 -4.74 -0.09 -7.19
N GLN A 41 -5.67 0.72 -6.67
CA GLN A 41 -5.82 2.13 -7.04
C GLN A 41 -4.59 2.97 -6.64
N LEU A 42 -4.04 2.75 -5.46
CA LEU A 42 -2.88 3.52 -4.98
C LEU A 42 -1.55 3.06 -5.60
N SER A 43 -1.38 1.76 -5.78
CA SER A 43 -0.15 1.18 -6.34
C SER A 43 -0.09 1.22 -7.87
N GLY A 44 -1.25 1.37 -8.54
CA GLY A 44 -1.37 1.27 -9.99
C GLY A 44 -1.16 -0.14 -10.56
N LYS A 45 -1.11 -1.17 -9.70
CA LYS A 45 -0.88 -2.56 -10.11
C LYS A 45 -2.22 -3.26 -10.36
N GLY A 46 -2.29 -4.06 -11.43
CA GLY A 46 -3.40 -5.00 -11.60
C GLY A 46 -3.34 -6.11 -10.55
N VAL A 47 -4.48 -6.71 -10.20
CA VAL A 47 -4.56 -7.77 -9.19
C VAL A 47 -5.43 -8.94 -9.66
N ILE A 48 -4.93 -10.16 -9.50
CA ILE A 48 -5.68 -11.41 -9.70
C ILE A 48 -6.08 -11.97 -8.34
N LEU A 49 -7.39 -12.14 -8.14
CA LEU A 49 -7.98 -12.66 -6.90
C LEU A 49 -8.19 -14.19 -6.98
N PRO A 50 -8.14 -14.91 -5.85
CA PRO A 50 -8.51 -16.32 -5.81
C PRO A 50 -10.03 -16.51 -5.97
N ALA A 51 -10.46 -17.70 -6.40
CA ALA A 51 -11.87 -17.97 -6.71
C ALA A 51 -12.82 -17.85 -5.51
N LYS A 52 -12.33 -18.05 -4.28
CA LYS A 52 -13.06 -17.86 -3.03
C LYS A 52 -12.35 -16.75 -2.25
N PHE A 53 -12.95 -15.57 -2.24
CA PHE A 53 -12.35 -14.34 -1.68
C PHE A 53 -13.44 -13.43 -1.08
N ASP A 54 -14.23 -14.01 -0.17
CA ASP A 54 -15.43 -13.42 0.45
C ASP A 54 -15.23 -13.03 1.93
N ASP A 55 -13.99 -13.10 2.41
CA ASP A 55 -13.62 -12.69 3.77
C ASP A 55 -13.99 -11.25 4.07
N ARG A 56 -14.20 -10.97 5.37
CA ARG A 56 -14.39 -9.63 5.89
C ARG A 56 -13.24 -9.20 6.79
N ILE A 57 -12.91 -7.93 6.73
CA ILE A 57 -11.78 -7.33 7.44
C ILE A 57 -12.20 -6.04 8.15
N THR A 58 -11.48 -5.73 9.22
CA THR A 58 -11.53 -4.43 9.91
C THR A 58 -10.11 -3.91 10.00
N ILE A 59 -9.87 -2.73 9.45
CA ILE A 59 -8.54 -2.12 9.33
C ILE A 59 -8.69 -0.63 9.59
N TYR A 60 -7.78 -0.10 10.41
CA TYR A 60 -7.60 1.33 10.62
C TYR A 60 -6.11 1.64 10.57
N ASN A 61 -5.71 2.54 9.66
CA ASN A 61 -4.37 3.10 9.63
C ASN A 61 -4.42 4.53 9.08
N SER A 62 -3.87 5.49 9.82
CA SER A 62 -3.87 6.90 9.43
C SER A 62 -2.64 7.33 8.65
N ASP A 63 -1.61 6.48 8.56
CA ASP A 63 -0.29 6.88 8.07
C ASP A 63 0.23 5.97 6.94
N ILE A 64 -0.49 5.94 5.81
CA ILE A 64 -0.07 5.18 4.61
C ILE A 64 0.48 6.11 3.54
N ASP A 65 1.73 5.91 3.14
CA ASP A 65 2.37 6.60 2.03
C ASP A 65 3.01 5.62 1.03
N ALA A 66 3.61 6.14 -0.03
CA ALA A 66 4.23 5.32 -1.07
C ALA A 66 5.38 4.43 -0.55
N SER A 67 6.01 4.79 0.57
CA SER A 67 7.13 4.03 1.15
C SER A 67 6.68 2.81 1.93
N ASN A 68 5.46 2.81 2.47
CA ASN A 68 4.94 1.75 3.34
C ASN A 68 3.70 1.03 2.78
N LEU A 69 3.12 1.51 1.67
CA LEU A 69 1.91 0.92 1.06
C LEU A 69 2.06 -0.58 0.79
N ASP A 70 3.17 -0.99 0.17
CA ASP A 70 3.42 -2.39 -0.20
C ASP A 70 3.59 -3.27 1.05
N SER A 71 4.38 -2.84 2.03
CA SER A 71 4.60 -3.62 3.25
C SER A 71 3.31 -3.75 4.08
N PHE A 72 2.55 -2.66 4.20
CA PHE A 72 1.24 -2.67 4.86
C PHE A 72 0.27 -3.65 4.19
N PHE A 73 0.17 -3.60 2.86
CA PHE A 73 -0.67 -4.53 2.10
C PHE A 73 -0.27 -5.99 2.34
N LEU A 74 1.02 -6.31 2.22
CA LEU A 74 1.53 -7.66 2.45
C LEU A 74 1.23 -8.16 3.88
N SER A 75 1.41 -7.30 4.89
CA SER A 75 1.12 -7.64 6.29
C SER A 75 -0.36 -7.97 6.51
N VAL A 76 -1.27 -7.16 5.96
CA VAL A 76 -2.72 -7.42 6.05
C VAL A 76 -3.06 -8.73 5.36
N MET A 77 -2.60 -8.96 4.13
CA MET A 77 -2.89 -10.20 3.39
C MET A 77 -2.38 -11.44 4.13
N ALA A 78 -1.16 -11.38 4.66
CA ALA A 78 -0.58 -12.46 5.45
C ALA A 78 -1.41 -12.74 6.72
N SER A 79 -1.88 -11.70 7.42
CA SER A 79 -2.73 -11.86 8.62
C SER A 79 -4.08 -12.54 8.32
N ARG A 80 -4.48 -12.56 7.05
CA ARG A 80 -5.70 -13.20 6.56
C ARG A 80 -5.44 -14.54 5.88
N GLY A 81 -4.21 -15.07 5.96
CA GLY A 81 -3.87 -16.38 5.41
C GLY A 81 -3.64 -16.37 3.90
N TYR A 82 -3.31 -15.21 3.32
CA TYR A 82 -3.01 -15.08 1.90
C TYR A 82 -1.53 -14.81 1.65
N GLU A 83 -1.01 -15.39 0.57
CA GLU A 83 0.29 -15.04 -0.02
C GLU A 83 0.07 -14.13 -1.23
N VAL A 84 0.96 -13.15 -1.38
CA VAL A 84 0.98 -12.24 -2.53
C VAL A 84 2.22 -12.52 -3.35
N ILE A 85 2.02 -12.89 -4.61
CA ILE A 85 3.09 -13.09 -5.59
C ILE A 85 3.26 -11.79 -6.37
N SER A 86 4.44 -11.18 -6.25
CA SER A 86 4.79 -9.94 -6.94
C SER A 86 4.73 -10.07 -8.46
N GLY A 87 4.20 -9.03 -9.12
CA GLY A 87 4.06 -8.95 -10.58
C GLY A 87 3.21 -7.75 -10.97
N ASN A 88 2.95 -7.60 -12.27
CA ASN A 88 1.89 -6.72 -12.77
C ASN A 88 1.13 -7.46 -13.89
N PRO A 89 -0.01 -8.11 -13.58
CA PRO A 89 -0.71 -8.06 -12.29
C PRO A 89 0.00 -8.85 -11.17
N LEU A 90 -0.24 -8.49 -9.91
CA LEU A 90 0.11 -9.33 -8.76
C LEU A 90 -0.97 -10.40 -8.55
N ILE A 91 -0.57 -11.54 -7.97
CA ILE A 91 -1.46 -12.68 -7.76
C ILE A 91 -1.64 -12.92 -6.26
N ILE A 92 -2.90 -13.00 -5.82
CA ILE A 92 -3.26 -13.37 -4.45
C ILE A 92 -3.72 -14.83 -4.44
N LYS A 93 -3.17 -15.63 -3.53
CA LYS A 93 -3.59 -17.03 -3.32
C LYS A 93 -3.63 -17.38 -1.83
N PRO A 94 -4.46 -18.36 -1.42
CA PRO A 94 -4.42 -18.88 -0.06
C PRO A 94 -3.02 -19.43 0.27
N ASN A 95 -2.57 -19.17 1.49
CA ASN A 95 -1.33 -19.71 2.03
C ASN A 95 -1.67 -20.73 3.13
N PRO A 96 -1.70 -22.04 2.80
CA PRO A 96 -2.07 -23.08 3.77
C PRO A 96 -1.04 -23.26 4.89
N SER A 97 0.15 -22.66 4.77
CA SER A 97 1.17 -22.67 5.82
C SER A 97 0.88 -21.65 6.94
N ILE A 98 -0.08 -20.74 6.73
CA ILE A 98 -0.53 -19.79 7.75
C ILE A 98 -1.74 -20.40 8.45
N ASP A 99 -1.51 -20.99 9.62
CA ASP A 99 -2.57 -21.49 10.48
C ASP A 99 -3.22 -20.33 11.25
N LEU A 100 -4.48 -20.06 10.95
CA LEU A 100 -5.30 -19.03 11.63
C LEU A 100 -6.18 -19.62 12.73
N SER A 101 -6.10 -20.92 13.00
CA SER A 101 -6.84 -21.58 14.07
C SER A 101 -6.10 -21.42 15.41
N ASN A 102 -6.45 -20.35 16.13
CA ASN A 102 -6.25 -20.27 17.58
C ASN A 102 -7.54 -20.69 18.29
#